data_AF-A0A7X7CVL4-F1
#
_entry.id   AF-A0A7X7CVL4-F1
#
_cell.length_a   1.000
_cell.length_b   1.000
_cell.length_c   1.000
_cell.angle_alpha   90.00
_cell.angle_beta   90.00
_cell.angle_gamma   90.00
#
_symmetry.space_group_name_H-M   'P 1'
#
loop_
_entity.id
_entity.type
_entity.pdbx_description
1 polymer ?
#
loop_
_entity_poly.entity_id
_entity_poly.type
_entity_poly.pdbx_seq_one_letter_code
_entity_poly.pdbx_strand_id
1 'polypeptide(L)'
;MAVDWFTLAAQLFNFALLLVLLRVFLYRPVLDLMAERERRTAAPLVEARRLADEAAAEREALQRHKEAFERERAERLEAAMREIEDKRAQRLAAIDRETEERRLAAADALERDVRRVADALLTRVSGLVVDEVRMALASVAGAELDQPAWARFEERLRALPAEQRARLAEAARGTVTVMTPRPLPPATADAARVALLELLGARQVTFATDPDLLLGVSLDAGGLRLDGTIAVRLEALERSFATALDIVGEIAPSPRAPATERTR
;
A
#
# COMPACT_ATOMS: atom_id res chain seq x y z
N MET A 1 -115.13 19.96 -90.61
CA MET A 1 -114.10 20.78 -89.94
C MET A 1 -112.78 20.06 -90.12
N ALA A 2 -112.00 20.43 -91.13
CA ALA A 2 -110.72 19.80 -91.43
C ALA A 2 -109.63 20.45 -90.56
N VAL A 3 -108.83 19.65 -89.88
CA VAL A 3 -107.69 20.14 -89.12
C VAL A 3 -106.57 20.46 -90.11
N ASP A 4 -106.15 21.73 -90.16
CA ASP A 4 -104.99 22.18 -90.94
C ASP A 4 -103.69 21.65 -90.33
N TRP A 5 -103.30 20.45 -90.76
CA TRP A 5 -102.05 19.77 -90.35
C TRP A 5 -100.80 20.63 -90.59
N PHE A 6 -100.84 21.51 -91.59
CA PHE A 6 -99.78 22.46 -91.89
C PHE A 6 -99.58 23.52 -90.78
N THR A 7 -100.68 24.05 -90.24
CA THR A 7 -100.65 25.04 -89.15
C THR A 7 -100.13 24.41 -87.86
N LEU A 8 -100.49 23.14 -87.60
CA LEU A 8 -99.99 22.37 -86.47
C LEU A 8 -98.47 22.14 -86.58
N ALA A 9 -97.97 21.79 -87.77
CA ALA A 9 -96.54 21.60 -88.02
C ALA A 9 -95.74 22.91 -87.88
N ALA A 10 -96.28 24.03 -88.38
CA ALA A 10 -95.67 25.36 -88.25
C ALA A 10 -95.62 25.84 -86.79
N GLN A 11 -96.68 25.59 -86.00
CA GLN A 11 -96.69 25.88 -84.56
C GLN A 11 -95.70 25.00 -83.79
N LEU A 12 -95.59 23.72 -84.14
CA LEU A 12 -94.61 22.81 -83.53
C LEU A 12 -93.18 23.24 -83.83
N PHE A 13 -92.90 23.69 -85.06
CA PHE A 13 -91.61 24.25 -85.43
C PHE A 13 -91.30 25.55 -84.65
N ASN A 14 -92.26 26.46 -84.53
CA ASN A 14 -92.09 27.70 -83.76
C ASN A 14 -91.83 27.41 -82.27
N PHE A 15 -92.56 26.45 -81.69
CA PHE A 15 -92.34 26.02 -80.30
C PHE A 15 -90.99 25.32 -80.11
N ALA A 16 -90.56 24.49 -81.07
CA ALA A 16 -89.23 23.87 -81.06
C ALA A 16 -88.12 24.92 -81.14
N LEU A 17 -88.28 25.94 -82.01
CA LEU A 17 -87.35 27.06 -82.12
C LEU A 17 -87.27 27.84 -80.80
N LEU A 18 -88.41 28.11 -80.16
CA LEU A 18 -88.48 28.78 -78.86
C LEU A 18 -87.80 27.95 -77.76
N LEU A 19 -88.03 26.62 -77.73
CA LEU A 19 -87.38 25.71 -76.78
C LEU A 19 -85.86 25.70 -76.95
N VAL A 20 -85.36 25.69 -78.18
CA VAL A 20 -83.92 25.77 -78.47
C VAL A 20 -83.36 27.12 -78.01
N LEU A 21 -84.06 28.22 -78.30
CA LEU A 21 -83.65 29.55 -77.89
C LEU A 21 -83.61 29.68 -76.36
N LEU A 22 -84.64 29.19 -75.66
CA LEU A 22 -84.72 29.19 -74.20
C LEU A 22 -83.61 28.33 -73.58
N ARG A 23 -83.32 27.17 -74.18
CA ARG A 23 -82.24 26.26 -73.74
C ARG A 23 -80.86 26.93 -73.85
N VAL A 24 -80.59 27.64 -74.94
CA VAL A 24 -79.29 28.27 -75.20
C VAL A 24 -79.13 29.59 -74.44
N PHE A 25 -80.15 30.46 -74.43
CA PHE A 25 -80.04 31.80 -73.86
C PHE A 25 -80.36 31.89 -72.36
N LEU A 26 -81.24 31.04 -71.83
CA LEU A 26 -81.71 31.18 -70.45
C LEU A 26 -81.29 30.00 -69.58
N TYR A 27 -81.57 28.77 -70.00
CA TYR A 27 -81.36 27.61 -69.14
C TYR A 27 -79.89 27.32 -68.90
N ARG A 28 -79.08 27.24 -69.97
CA ARG A 28 -77.63 27.00 -69.84
C ARG A 28 -76.91 28.09 -69.02
N PRO A 29 -77.03 29.39 -69.36
CA PRO A 29 -76.32 30.43 -68.62
C PRO A 29 -76.73 30.53 -67.14
N VAL A 30 -77.99 30.25 -66.82
CA VAL A 30 -78.48 30.25 -65.42
C VAL A 30 -77.93 29.06 -64.64
N LEU A 31 -77.92 27.84 -65.22
CA LEU A 31 -77.30 26.68 -64.56
C LEU A 31 -75.79 26.85 -64.38
N ASP A 32 -75.10 27.40 -65.37
CA ASP A 32 -73.66 27.64 -65.29
C ASP A 32 -73.35 28.66 -64.17
N LEU A 33 -74.18 29.70 -64.02
CA LEU A 33 -74.04 30.68 -62.94
C LEU A 33 -74.32 30.07 -61.55
N MET A 34 -75.32 29.18 -61.44
CA MET A 34 -75.60 28.47 -60.19
C MET A 34 -74.46 27.51 -59.82
N ALA A 35 -73.94 26.75 -60.79
CA ALA A 35 -72.80 25.86 -60.60
C ALA A 35 -71.52 26.63 -60.23
N GLU A 36 -71.28 27.80 -60.83
CA GLU A 36 -70.15 28.67 -60.50
C GLU A 36 -70.28 29.25 -59.07
N ARG A 37 -71.49 29.68 -58.67
CA ARG A 37 -71.73 30.14 -57.29
C ARG A 37 -71.57 29.03 -56.27
N GLU A 38 -72.06 27.83 -56.58
CA GLU A 38 -71.90 26.64 -55.73
C GLU A 38 -70.43 26.28 -55.56
N ARG A 39 -69.65 26.27 -56.66
CA ARG A 39 -68.19 26.06 -56.62
C ARG A 39 -67.46 27.13 -55.82
N ARG A 40 -67.79 28.42 -56.02
CA ARG A 40 -67.18 29.54 -55.28
C ARG A 40 -67.43 29.48 -53.78
N THR A 41 -68.53 28.85 -53.35
CA THR A 41 -68.89 28.75 -51.93
C THR A 41 -68.37 27.44 -51.32
N ALA A 42 -68.41 26.34 -52.07
CA ALA A 42 -67.99 25.02 -51.61
C ALA A 42 -66.47 24.85 -51.56
N ALA A 43 -65.72 25.37 -52.55
CA ALA A 43 -64.27 25.19 -52.60
C ALA A 43 -63.53 25.79 -51.38
N PRO A 44 -63.82 27.04 -50.94
CA PRO A 44 -63.18 27.60 -49.74
C PRO A 44 -63.54 26.84 -48.45
N LEU A 45 -64.76 26.29 -48.34
CA LEU A 45 -65.18 25.51 -47.18
C LEU A 45 -64.46 24.16 -47.11
N VAL A 46 -64.29 23.49 -48.25
CA VAL A 46 -63.53 22.24 -48.34
C VAL A 46 -62.05 22.48 -48.02
N GLU A 47 -61.48 23.56 -48.55
CA GLU A 47 -60.08 23.93 -48.29
C GLU A 47 -59.86 24.34 -46.82
N ALA A 48 -60.76 25.13 -46.23
CA ALA A 48 -60.71 25.46 -44.81
C ALA A 48 -60.81 24.22 -43.92
N ARG A 49 -61.64 23.24 -44.28
CA ARG A 49 -61.76 21.98 -43.54
C ARG A 49 -60.51 21.13 -43.67
N ARG A 50 -59.93 21.02 -44.87
CA ARG A 50 -58.65 20.35 -45.10
C ARG A 50 -57.53 20.98 -44.26
N LEU A 51 -57.41 22.31 -44.27
CA LEU A 51 -56.42 23.03 -43.48
C LEU A 51 -56.63 22.85 -41.97
N ALA A 52 -57.88 22.82 -41.51
CA ALA A 52 -58.21 22.55 -40.11
C ALA A 52 -57.82 21.12 -39.70
N ASP A 53 -58.10 20.13 -40.55
CA ASP A 53 -57.73 18.74 -40.31
C ASP A 53 -56.20 18.55 -40.33
N GLU A 54 -55.49 19.20 -41.26
CA GLU A 54 -54.02 19.22 -41.32
C GLU A 54 -53.40 19.87 -40.09
N ALA A 55 -53.91 21.04 -39.67
CA ALA A 55 -53.44 21.72 -38.47
C ALA A 55 -53.73 20.91 -37.19
N ALA A 56 -54.87 20.20 -37.12
CA ALA A 56 -55.19 19.31 -36.02
C ALA A 56 -54.23 18.11 -35.96
N ALA A 57 -53.95 17.48 -37.11
CA ALA A 57 -53.01 16.38 -37.21
C ALA A 57 -51.58 16.80 -36.87
N GLU A 58 -51.12 17.97 -37.34
CA GLU A 58 -49.81 18.52 -37.01
C GLU A 58 -49.71 18.85 -35.51
N ARG A 59 -50.75 19.43 -34.91
CA ARG A 59 -50.79 19.71 -33.48
C ARG A 59 -50.70 18.42 -32.65
N GLU A 60 -51.42 17.37 -33.05
CA GLU A 60 -51.35 16.06 -32.38
C GLU A 60 -49.97 15.41 -32.53
N ALA A 61 -49.36 15.50 -33.72
CA ALA A 61 -48.00 15.02 -33.95
C ALA A 61 -46.99 15.78 -33.08
N LEU A 62 -47.05 17.11 -33.04
CA LEU A 62 -46.19 17.93 -32.19
C LEU A 62 -46.37 17.59 -30.71
N GLN A 63 -47.60 17.35 -30.26
CA GLN A 63 -47.86 16.95 -28.89
C GLN A 63 -47.24 15.59 -28.55
N ARG A 64 -47.41 14.59 -29.42
CA ARG A 64 -46.76 13.27 -29.26
C ARG A 64 -45.24 13.37 -29.26
N HIS A 65 -44.66 14.18 -30.12
CA HIS A 65 -43.21 14.41 -30.17
C HIS A 65 -42.69 15.08 -28.90
N LYS A 66 -43.41 16.09 -28.39
CA LYS A 66 -43.06 16.74 -27.11
C LYS A 66 -43.11 15.75 -25.95
N GLU A 67 -44.14 14.93 -25.87
CA GLU A 67 -44.26 13.91 -24.82
C GLU A 67 -43.16 12.85 -24.92
N ALA A 68 -42.81 12.40 -26.13
CA ALA A 68 -41.70 11.49 -26.34
C ALA A 68 -40.35 12.12 -25.94
N PHE A 69 -40.13 13.38 -26.31
CA PHE A 69 -38.94 14.12 -25.95
C PHE A 69 -38.79 14.32 -24.43
N GLU A 70 -39.87 14.70 -23.74
CA GLU A 70 -39.83 14.86 -22.27
C GLU A 70 -39.59 13.52 -21.56
N ARG A 71 -40.17 12.41 -22.06
CA ARG A 71 -39.87 11.06 -21.54
C ARG A 71 -38.40 10.69 -21.72
N GLU A 72 -37.87 10.82 -22.94
CA GLU A 72 -36.46 10.53 -23.22
C GLU A 72 -35.52 11.42 -22.39
N ARG A 73 -35.86 12.69 -22.24
CA ARG A 73 -35.11 13.64 -21.41
C ARG A 73 -35.10 13.22 -19.95
N ALA A 74 -36.25 12.82 -19.39
CA ALA A 74 -36.36 12.33 -18.02
C ALA A 74 -35.53 11.05 -17.82
N GLU A 75 -35.62 10.09 -18.74
CA GLU A 75 -34.85 8.84 -18.70
C GLU A 75 -33.34 9.10 -18.75
N ARG A 76 -32.88 10.00 -19.65
CA ARG A 76 -31.47 10.37 -19.74
C ARG A 76 -30.97 11.08 -18.49
N LEU A 77 -31.79 11.96 -17.91
CA LEU A 77 -31.45 12.65 -16.68
C LEU A 77 -31.33 11.67 -15.51
N GLU A 78 -32.28 10.74 -15.39
CA GLU A 78 -32.25 9.71 -14.36
C GLU A 78 -31.03 8.78 -14.53
N ALA A 79 -30.73 8.37 -15.76
CA ALA A 79 -29.53 7.58 -16.05
C ALA A 79 -28.23 8.32 -15.67
N ALA A 80 -28.14 9.61 -16.03
CA ALA A 80 -26.99 10.44 -15.66
C ALA A 80 -26.86 10.61 -14.14
N MET A 81 -27.98 10.80 -13.42
CA MET A 81 -27.97 10.88 -11.96
C MET A 81 -27.50 9.57 -11.32
N ARG A 82 -27.98 8.42 -11.80
CA ARG A 82 -27.52 7.10 -11.34
C ARG A 82 -26.02 6.92 -11.58
N GLU A 83 -25.53 7.27 -12.77
CA GLU A 83 -24.09 7.18 -13.09
C GLU A 83 -23.24 8.08 -12.19
N ILE A 84 -23.72 9.29 -11.86
CA ILE A 84 -23.05 10.19 -10.93
C ILE A 84 -22.98 9.58 -9.54
N GLU A 85 -24.08 9.04 -9.02
CA GLU A 85 -24.11 8.39 -7.70
C GLU A 85 -23.21 7.14 -7.66
N ASP A 86 -23.23 6.31 -8.70
CA ASP A 86 -22.35 5.15 -8.81
C ASP A 86 -20.88 5.56 -8.83
N LYS A 87 -20.52 6.57 -9.63
CA LYS A 87 -19.15 7.12 -9.66
C LYS A 87 -18.75 7.72 -8.33
N ARG A 88 -19.67 8.39 -7.64
CA ARG A 88 -19.44 8.97 -6.31
C ARG A 88 -19.19 7.87 -5.28
N ALA A 89 -20.02 6.83 -5.26
CA ALA A 89 -19.86 5.67 -4.40
C ALA A 89 -18.54 4.94 -4.65
N GLN A 90 -18.17 4.74 -5.93
CA GLN A 90 -16.89 4.15 -6.30
C GLN A 90 -15.69 4.99 -5.85
N ARG A 91 -15.75 6.32 -6.02
CA ARG A 91 -14.69 7.24 -5.56
C ARG A 91 -14.56 7.23 -4.04
N LEU A 92 -15.67 7.25 -3.30
CA LEU A 92 -15.63 7.16 -1.84
C LEU A 92 -15.02 5.83 -1.38
N ALA A 93 -15.48 4.71 -1.97
CA ALA A 93 -14.93 3.40 -1.66
C ALA A 93 -13.43 3.25 -2.03
N ALA A 94 -12.96 3.98 -3.05
CA ALA A 94 -11.55 4.03 -3.40
C ALA A 94 -10.74 4.87 -2.39
N ILE A 95 -11.27 6.02 -1.95
CA ILE A 95 -10.66 6.86 -0.92
C ILE A 95 -10.57 6.10 0.40
N ASP A 96 -11.61 5.37 0.79
CA ASP A 96 -11.62 4.58 2.03
C ASP A 96 -10.55 3.48 1.98
N ARG A 97 -10.45 2.77 0.84
CA ARG A 97 -9.39 1.76 0.62
C ARG A 97 -8.00 2.36 0.68
N GLU A 98 -7.76 3.46 -0.05
CA GLU A 98 -6.46 4.13 -0.06
C GLU A 98 -6.09 4.67 1.32
N THR A 99 -7.07 5.18 2.08
CA THR A 99 -6.85 5.66 3.46
C THR A 99 -6.46 4.50 4.37
N GLU A 100 -7.12 3.35 4.25
CA GLU A 100 -6.79 2.17 5.05
C GLU A 100 -5.42 1.60 4.69
N GLU A 101 -5.09 1.49 3.40
CA GLU A 101 -3.77 1.08 2.93
C GLU A 101 -2.67 2.01 3.46
N ARG A 102 -2.89 3.33 3.41
CA ARG A 102 -1.96 4.33 3.98
C ARG A 102 -1.83 4.19 5.49
N ARG A 103 -2.91 3.91 6.21
CA ARG A 103 -2.88 3.69 7.67
C ARG A 103 -2.08 2.44 8.03
N LEU A 104 -2.32 1.33 7.35
CA LEU A 104 -1.59 0.07 7.55
C LEU A 104 -0.10 0.26 7.24
N ALA A 105 0.22 0.91 6.11
CA ALA A 105 1.61 1.20 5.74
C ALA A 105 2.30 2.13 6.75
N ALA A 106 1.59 3.13 7.28
CA ALA A 106 2.13 4.03 8.31
C ALA A 106 2.36 3.31 9.65
N ALA A 107 1.45 2.41 10.05
CA ALA A 107 1.60 1.62 11.27
C ALA A 107 2.80 0.68 11.19
N ASP A 108 2.97 0.00 10.06
CA ASP A 108 4.10 -0.90 9.80
C ASP A 108 5.43 -0.13 9.69
N ALA A 109 5.43 1.07 9.07
CA ALA A 109 6.59 1.95 9.07
C ALA A 109 6.97 2.41 10.48
N LEU A 110 6.00 2.79 11.30
CA LEU A 110 6.23 3.19 12.69
C LEU A 110 6.80 2.04 13.52
N GLU A 111 6.27 0.82 13.37
CA GLU A 111 6.78 -0.36 14.05
C GLU A 111 8.25 -0.64 13.70
N ARG A 112 8.61 -0.55 12.41
CA ARG A 112 10.01 -0.66 11.97
C ARG A 112 10.90 0.44 12.52
N ASP A 113 10.42 1.67 12.56
CA ASP A 113 11.19 2.80 13.08
C ASP A 113 11.43 2.65 14.59
N VAL A 114 10.43 2.25 15.35
CA VAL A 114 10.55 1.96 16.79
C VAL A 114 11.57 0.85 17.03
N ARG A 115 11.50 -0.27 16.29
CA ARG A 115 12.49 -1.34 16.38
C ARG A 115 13.91 -0.85 16.09
N ARG A 116 14.09 -0.12 14.98
CA ARG A 116 15.40 0.42 14.59
C ARG A 116 15.99 1.35 15.65
N VAL A 117 15.16 2.23 16.24
CA VAL A 117 15.59 3.14 17.31
C VAL A 117 15.93 2.36 18.58
N ALA A 118 15.14 1.36 18.94
CA ALA A 118 15.43 0.50 20.09
C ALA A 118 16.75 -0.25 19.92
N ASP A 119 16.99 -0.87 18.77
CA ASP A 119 18.22 -1.61 18.47
C ASP A 119 19.45 -0.69 18.50
N ALA A 120 19.32 0.50 17.90
CA ALA A 120 20.39 1.49 17.90
C ALA A 120 20.71 2.01 19.32
N LEU A 121 19.67 2.28 20.12
CA LEU A 121 19.82 2.71 21.51
C LEU A 121 20.48 1.63 22.35
N LEU A 122 20.01 0.39 22.24
CA LEU A 122 20.53 -0.74 22.99
C LEU A 122 21.99 -1.01 22.64
N THR A 123 22.34 -1.04 21.35
CA THR A 123 23.73 -1.18 20.89
C THR A 123 24.61 -0.07 21.48
N ARG A 124 24.13 1.17 21.47
CA ARG A 124 24.87 2.31 22.03
C ARG A 124 25.05 2.20 23.53
N VAL A 125 24.01 1.79 24.26
CA VAL A 125 24.07 1.62 25.73
C VAL A 125 24.99 0.47 26.10
N SER A 126 24.95 -0.66 25.41
CA SER A 126 25.86 -1.78 25.62
C SER A 126 27.32 -1.37 25.44
N GLY A 127 27.63 -0.63 24.37
CA GLY A 127 28.97 -0.09 24.16
C GLY A 127 29.41 0.85 25.28
N LEU A 128 28.54 1.79 25.70
CA LEU A 128 28.84 2.70 26.81
C LEU A 128 29.10 1.97 28.13
N VAL A 129 28.32 0.92 28.44
CA VAL A 129 28.52 0.12 29.65
C VAL A 129 29.85 -0.63 29.60
N VAL A 130 30.19 -1.24 28.45
CA VAL A 130 31.47 -1.95 28.28
C VAL A 130 32.65 -0.97 28.41
N ASP A 131 32.55 0.21 27.82
CA ASP A 131 33.58 1.25 27.90
C ASP A 131 33.74 1.78 29.33
N GLU A 132 32.64 2.05 30.04
CA GLU A 132 32.68 2.52 31.42
C GLU A 132 33.27 1.46 32.35
N VAL A 133 32.89 0.19 32.18
CA VAL A 133 33.45 -0.93 32.94
C VAL A 133 34.94 -1.08 32.63
N ARG A 134 35.35 -0.95 31.36
CA ARG A 134 36.77 -0.96 30.97
C ARG A 134 37.54 0.16 31.65
N MET A 135 37.01 1.39 31.64
CA MET A 135 37.64 2.55 32.28
C MET A 135 37.73 2.38 33.81
N ALA A 136 36.66 1.91 34.45
CA ALA A 136 36.64 1.63 35.89
C ALA A 136 37.63 0.52 36.28
N LEU A 137 37.76 -0.52 35.45
CA LEU A 137 38.76 -1.56 35.66
C LEU A 137 40.18 -1.04 35.44
N ALA A 138 40.40 -0.21 34.43
CA ALA A 138 41.70 0.40 34.16
C ALA A 138 42.14 1.34 35.30
N SER A 139 41.21 2.06 35.94
CA SER A 139 41.53 2.95 37.08
C SER A 139 41.87 2.19 38.36
N VAL A 140 41.37 0.96 38.51
CA VAL A 140 41.63 0.08 39.66
C VAL A 140 42.76 -0.93 39.39
N ALA A 141 43.11 -1.17 38.13
CA ALA A 141 44.16 -2.10 37.71
C ALA A 141 45.56 -1.61 38.11
N GLY A 142 45.99 -1.96 39.32
CA GLY A 142 47.35 -1.75 39.83
C GLY A 142 48.12 -3.06 40.06
N ALA A 143 49.38 -2.92 40.49
CA ALA A 143 50.27 -4.05 40.80
C ALA A 143 49.69 -5.01 41.88
N GLU A 144 48.80 -4.51 42.73
CA GLU A 144 48.12 -5.27 43.79
C GLU A 144 47.16 -6.34 43.23
N LEU A 145 46.68 -6.19 42.00
CA LEU A 145 45.74 -7.13 41.37
C LEU A 145 46.43 -8.19 40.50
N ASP A 146 47.71 -8.02 40.18
CA ASP A 146 48.43 -8.94 39.28
C ASP A 146 48.73 -10.30 39.94
N GLN A 147 49.05 -10.31 41.24
CA GLN A 147 49.24 -11.55 42.01
C GLN A 147 47.94 -12.37 42.14
N PRO A 148 46.80 -11.79 42.57
CA PRO A 148 45.50 -12.47 42.56
C PRO A 148 45.06 -12.91 41.17
N ALA A 149 45.38 -12.14 40.13
CA ALA A 149 45.08 -12.50 38.75
C ALA A 149 45.83 -13.76 38.30
N TRP A 150 47.12 -13.88 38.64
CA TRP A 150 47.88 -15.12 38.41
C TRP A 150 47.27 -16.32 39.15
N ALA A 151 46.98 -16.18 40.45
CA ALA A 151 46.42 -17.28 41.25
C ALA A 151 45.11 -17.81 40.65
N ARG A 152 44.20 -16.92 40.24
CA ARG A 152 42.96 -17.31 39.55
C ARG A 152 43.19 -17.93 38.18
N PHE A 153 44.19 -17.47 37.44
CA PHE A 153 44.56 -18.08 36.16
C PHE A 153 45.08 -19.50 36.36
N GLU A 154 45.91 -19.72 37.38
CA GLU A 154 46.45 -21.03 37.74
C GLU A 154 45.37 -22.02 38.19
N GLU A 155 44.40 -21.56 39.00
CA GLU A 155 43.21 -22.34 39.35
C GLU A 155 42.40 -22.74 38.10
N ARG A 156 42.17 -21.81 37.18
CA ARG A 156 41.46 -22.06 35.93
C ARG A 156 42.23 -23.03 35.03
N LEU A 157 43.56 -22.92 34.97
CA LEU A 157 44.43 -23.83 34.21
C LEU A 157 44.34 -25.26 34.76
N ARG A 158 44.30 -25.43 36.09
CA ARG A 158 44.12 -26.74 36.74
C ARG A 158 42.72 -27.34 36.50
N ALA A 159 41.70 -26.48 36.45
CA ALA A 159 40.30 -26.88 36.25
C ALA A 159 39.94 -27.15 34.77
N LEU A 160 40.87 -26.97 33.82
CA LEU A 160 40.60 -27.27 32.41
C LEU A 160 40.25 -28.76 32.20
N PRO A 161 39.35 -29.07 31.26
CA PRO A 161 39.07 -30.45 30.85
C PRO A 161 40.36 -31.18 30.45
N ALA A 162 40.45 -32.47 30.79
CA ALA A 162 41.67 -33.27 30.58
C ALA A 162 42.16 -33.25 29.12
N GLU A 163 41.23 -33.28 28.15
CA GLU A 163 41.56 -33.17 26.72
C GLU A 163 42.18 -31.82 26.35
N GLN A 164 41.63 -30.70 26.83
CA GLN A 164 42.15 -29.37 26.55
C GLN A 164 43.52 -29.17 27.19
N ARG A 165 43.68 -29.64 28.44
CA ARG A 165 44.96 -29.60 29.14
C ARG A 165 46.03 -30.43 28.43
N ALA A 166 45.68 -31.62 27.94
CA ALA A 166 46.60 -32.46 27.17
C ALA A 166 47.03 -31.76 25.87
N ARG A 167 46.11 -31.14 25.12
CA ARG A 167 46.45 -30.36 23.92
C ARG A 167 47.37 -29.18 24.24
N LEU A 168 47.12 -28.48 25.35
CA LEU A 168 47.95 -27.36 25.79
C LEU A 168 49.36 -27.83 26.18
N ALA A 169 49.47 -28.95 26.90
CA ALA A 169 50.75 -29.56 27.29
C ALA A 169 51.55 -30.05 26.07
N GLU A 170 50.87 -30.62 25.08
CA GLU A 170 51.44 -31.03 23.79
C GLU A 170 52.07 -29.85 23.05
N ALA A 171 51.38 -28.71 23.00
CA ALA A 171 51.90 -27.50 22.36
C ALA A 171 52.96 -26.78 23.23
N ALA A 172 52.92 -26.96 24.55
CA ALA A 172 53.87 -26.40 25.51
C ALA A 172 55.24 -27.09 25.54
N ARG A 173 55.44 -28.22 24.84
CA ARG A 173 56.73 -28.95 24.79
C ARG A 173 57.92 -28.11 24.34
N GLY A 174 57.68 -26.98 23.67
CA GLY A 174 58.67 -25.98 23.29
C GLY A 174 58.82 -24.86 24.34
N THR A 175 58.67 -23.62 23.88
CA THR A 175 58.70 -22.41 24.71
C THR A 175 57.28 -21.97 25.02
N VAL A 176 57.03 -21.64 26.29
CA VAL A 176 55.76 -21.09 26.77
C VAL A 176 55.97 -19.63 27.14
N THR A 177 55.16 -18.74 26.58
CA THR A 177 55.21 -17.31 26.89
C THR A 177 54.01 -16.91 27.74
N VAL A 178 54.29 -16.33 28.89
CA VAL A 178 53.29 -15.73 29.78
C VAL A 178 53.33 -14.22 29.58
N MET A 179 52.21 -13.62 29.22
CA MET A 179 52.06 -12.18 29.09
C MET A 179 51.23 -11.62 30.24
N THR A 180 51.75 -10.59 30.90
CA THR A 180 51.08 -9.85 31.98
C THR A 180 51.13 -8.34 31.71
N PRO A 181 50.19 -7.54 32.24
CA PRO A 181 50.17 -6.09 32.01
C PRO A 181 51.35 -5.35 32.64
N ARG A 182 51.95 -5.93 33.68
CA ARG A 182 53.12 -5.42 34.40
C ARG A 182 54.09 -6.57 34.72
N PRO A 183 55.37 -6.28 35.03
CA PRO A 183 56.30 -7.31 35.48
C PRO A 183 55.80 -7.98 36.76
N LEU A 184 55.72 -9.32 36.75
CA LEU A 184 55.38 -10.09 37.94
C LEU A 184 56.47 -9.94 39.01
N PRO A 185 56.12 -9.88 40.30
CA PRO A 185 57.09 -9.97 41.38
C PRO A 185 57.94 -11.24 41.25
N PRO A 186 59.26 -11.22 41.56
CA PRO A 186 60.15 -12.36 41.34
C PRO A 186 59.63 -13.67 41.97
N ALA A 187 59.15 -13.59 43.21
CA ALA A 187 58.58 -14.74 43.92
C ALA A 187 57.37 -15.36 43.20
N THR A 188 56.49 -14.52 42.62
CA THR A 188 55.34 -14.98 41.85
C THR A 188 55.76 -15.56 40.50
N ALA A 189 56.74 -14.94 39.83
CA ALA A 189 57.27 -15.43 38.57
C ALA A 189 57.95 -16.81 38.72
N ASP A 190 58.67 -17.04 39.81
CA ASP A 190 59.29 -18.33 40.12
C ASP A 190 58.23 -19.39 40.43
N ALA A 191 57.23 -19.06 41.25
CA ALA A 191 56.11 -19.97 41.53
C ALA A 191 55.32 -20.30 40.25
N ALA A 192 55.05 -19.31 39.41
CA ALA A 192 54.38 -19.47 38.13
C ALA A 192 55.18 -20.37 37.18
N ARG A 193 56.50 -20.20 37.14
CA ARG A 193 57.41 -21.04 36.35
C ARG A 193 57.31 -22.50 36.80
N VAL A 194 57.40 -22.77 38.10
CA VAL A 194 57.28 -24.13 38.65
C VAL A 194 55.92 -24.74 38.29
N ALA A 195 54.83 -24.01 38.52
CA ALA A 195 53.49 -24.49 38.20
C ALA A 195 53.31 -24.83 36.72
N LEU A 196 53.85 -24.01 35.80
CA LEU A 196 53.77 -24.26 34.36
C LEU A 196 54.64 -25.45 33.92
N LEU A 197 55.81 -25.65 34.53
CA LEU A 197 56.64 -26.83 34.30
C LEU A 197 55.91 -28.11 34.74
N GLU A 198 55.28 -28.10 35.91
CA GLU A 198 54.56 -29.25 36.46
C GLU A 198 53.27 -29.55 35.68
N LEU A 199 52.47 -28.53 35.36
CA LEU A 199 51.15 -28.72 34.75
C LEU A 199 51.21 -28.96 33.24
N LEU A 200 52.18 -28.37 32.54
CA LEU A 200 52.26 -28.40 31.08
C LEU A 200 53.51 -29.10 30.55
N GLY A 201 54.48 -29.45 31.39
CA GLY A 201 55.73 -30.09 30.95
C GLY A 201 56.60 -29.20 30.08
N ALA A 202 56.48 -27.88 30.23
CA ALA A 202 57.21 -26.90 29.42
C ALA A 202 58.74 -27.07 29.57
N ARG A 203 59.52 -26.79 28.51
CA ARG A 203 61.00 -26.79 28.62
C ARG A 203 61.56 -25.42 28.99
N GLN A 204 60.90 -24.37 28.52
CA GLN A 204 61.31 -23.00 28.75
C GLN A 204 60.08 -22.12 28.94
N VAL A 205 60.08 -21.32 30.01
CA VAL A 205 59.02 -20.34 30.29
C VAL A 205 59.61 -18.93 30.17
N THR A 206 59.02 -18.11 29.32
CA THR A 206 59.36 -16.70 29.13
C THR A 206 58.24 -15.81 29.64
N PHE A 207 58.58 -14.78 30.40
CA PHE A 207 57.62 -13.78 30.86
C PHE A 207 57.82 -12.52 30.03
N ALA A 208 56.72 -12.01 29.49
CA ALA A 208 56.68 -10.78 28.71
C ALA A 208 55.63 -9.84 29.31
N THR A 209 55.82 -8.54 29.09
CA THR A 209 54.91 -7.50 29.60
C THR A 209 54.20 -6.83 28.43
N ASP A 210 52.87 -6.72 28.53
CA ASP A 210 52.03 -6.04 27.55
C ASP A 210 51.03 -5.12 28.27
N PRO A 211 51.30 -3.80 28.34
CA PRO A 211 50.45 -2.83 29.02
C PRO A 211 49.00 -2.79 28.51
N ASP A 212 48.74 -3.21 27.27
CA ASP A 212 47.41 -3.15 26.64
C ASP A 212 46.46 -4.23 27.19
N LEU A 213 46.97 -5.23 27.92
CA LEU A 213 46.17 -6.28 28.53
C LEU A 213 45.29 -5.80 29.69
N LEU A 214 45.54 -4.60 30.24
CA LEU A 214 44.91 -3.97 31.40
C LEU A 214 45.04 -4.78 32.72
N LEU A 215 44.46 -5.98 32.75
CA LEU A 215 44.47 -6.91 33.88
C LEU A 215 44.31 -8.36 33.40
N GLY A 216 45.06 -9.27 34.03
CA GLY A 216 44.98 -10.72 33.81
C GLY A 216 46.26 -11.30 33.23
N VAL A 217 46.15 -12.53 32.73
CA VAL A 217 47.29 -13.31 32.23
C VAL A 217 46.89 -13.93 30.89
N SER A 218 47.77 -13.84 29.91
CA SER A 218 47.69 -14.60 28.66
C SER A 218 48.82 -15.61 28.60
N LEU A 219 48.52 -16.82 28.15
CA LEU A 219 49.49 -17.90 28.00
C LEU A 219 49.53 -18.33 26.54
N ASP A 220 50.69 -18.24 25.91
CA ASP A 220 50.93 -18.75 24.56
C ASP A 220 51.86 -19.97 24.63
N ALA A 221 51.37 -21.10 24.11
CA ALA A 221 52.10 -22.35 24.04
C ALA A 221 52.05 -22.89 22.61
N GLY A 222 53.12 -22.68 21.83
CA GLY A 222 53.28 -23.29 20.51
C GLY A 222 52.15 -22.99 19.51
N GLY A 223 51.53 -21.81 19.58
CA GLY A 223 50.40 -21.41 18.73
C GLY A 223 49.01 -21.69 19.34
N LEU A 224 48.93 -22.30 20.52
CA LEU A 224 47.71 -22.34 21.33
C LEU A 224 47.76 -21.24 22.38
N ARG A 225 46.77 -20.33 22.35
CA ARG A 225 46.63 -19.25 23.33
C ARG A 225 45.51 -19.54 24.31
N LEU A 226 45.79 -19.36 25.60
CA LEU A 226 44.81 -19.38 26.67
C LEU A 226 44.76 -18.00 27.33
N ASP A 227 43.69 -17.26 27.03
CA ASP A 227 43.48 -15.92 27.60
C ASP A 227 42.63 -15.96 28.88
N GLY A 228 43.22 -15.44 29.95
CA GLY A 228 42.58 -15.10 31.21
C GLY A 228 42.46 -13.59 31.44
N THR A 229 42.60 -12.80 30.38
CA THR A 229 42.60 -11.34 30.43
C THR A 229 41.19 -10.78 30.61
N ILE A 230 41.10 -9.59 31.18
CA ILE A 230 39.81 -8.91 31.34
C ILE A 230 39.23 -8.48 29.99
N ALA A 231 40.09 -8.22 29.00
CA ALA A 231 39.69 -7.89 27.63
C ALA A 231 38.81 -8.99 27.01
N VAL A 232 39.23 -10.25 27.08
CA VAL A 232 38.43 -11.39 26.57
C VAL A 232 37.10 -11.52 27.31
N ARG A 233 37.06 -11.15 28.60
CA ARG A 233 35.83 -11.19 29.40
C ARG A 233 34.87 -10.06 29.04
N LEU A 234 35.39 -8.88 28.70
CA LEU A 234 34.61 -7.75 28.18
C LEU A 234 34.07 -8.05 26.77
N GLU A 235 34.87 -8.67 25.90
CA GLU A 235 34.40 -9.13 24.58
C GLU A 235 33.32 -10.21 24.70
N ALA A 236 33.44 -11.11 25.69
CA ALA A 236 32.39 -12.09 25.97
C ALA A 236 31.11 -11.43 26.50
N LEU A 237 31.24 -10.38 27.32
CA LEU A 237 30.10 -9.59 27.81
C LEU A 237 29.43 -8.83 26.66
N GLU A 238 30.21 -8.20 25.77
CA GLU A 238 29.70 -7.52 24.57
C GLU A 238 28.94 -8.48 23.65
N ARG A 239 29.47 -9.67 23.41
CA ARG A 239 28.76 -10.74 22.67
C ARG A 239 27.51 -11.24 23.38
N SER A 240 27.53 -11.30 24.71
CA SER A 240 26.35 -11.69 25.50
C SER A 240 25.27 -10.61 25.41
N PHE A 241 25.64 -9.33 25.43
CA PHE A 241 24.73 -8.24 25.12
C PHE A 241 24.17 -8.39 23.72
N ALA A 242 25.01 -8.53 22.68
CA ALA A 242 24.55 -8.70 21.30
C ALA A 242 23.53 -9.86 21.16
N THR A 243 23.83 -11.03 21.74
CA THR A 243 22.91 -12.18 21.75
C THR A 243 21.60 -11.86 22.48
N ALA A 244 21.66 -11.16 23.61
CA ALA A 244 20.46 -10.75 24.34
C ALA A 244 19.62 -9.73 23.57
N LEU A 245 20.27 -8.87 22.77
CA LEU A 245 19.59 -7.91 21.89
C LEU A 245 18.87 -8.59 20.75
N ASP A 246 19.45 -9.62 20.14
CA ASP A 246 18.78 -10.42 19.11
C ASP A 246 17.50 -11.07 19.66
N ILE A 247 17.55 -11.60 20.89
CA ILE A 247 16.40 -12.21 21.57
C ILE A 247 15.32 -11.16 21.90
N VAL A 248 15.71 -9.95 22.35
CA VAL A 248 14.75 -8.87 22.63
C VAL A 248 14.13 -8.33 21.33
N GLY A 249 14.88 -8.30 20.23
CA GLY A 249 14.38 -8.01 18.89
C GLY A 249 13.30 -9.00 18.41
N GLU A 250 13.41 -10.27 18.79
CA GLU A 250 12.39 -11.30 18.51
C GLU A 250 11.17 -11.21 19.45
N ILE A 251 11.34 -10.76 20.70
CA ILE A 251 10.28 -10.73 21.72
C ILE A 251 9.45 -9.43 21.67
N ALA A 252 9.94 -8.35 21.05
CA ALA A 252 9.19 -7.09 20.93
C ALA A 252 7.85 -7.31 20.20
N PRO A 253 6.72 -7.25 20.93
CA PRO A 253 5.43 -7.66 20.40
C PRO A 253 5.00 -6.69 19.31
N SER A 254 4.50 -7.24 18.20
CA SER A 254 3.67 -6.49 17.25
C SER A 254 2.63 -5.71 18.05
N PRO A 255 2.59 -4.36 17.96
CA PRO A 255 1.52 -3.59 18.56
C PRO A 255 0.24 -4.03 17.85
N ARG A 256 -0.58 -4.81 18.57
CA ARG A 256 -1.86 -5.36 18.11
C ARG A 256 -2.57 -4.34 17.24
N ALA A 257 -2.82 -4.72 15.99
CA ALA A 257 -3.73 -4.01 15.11
C ALA A 257 -5.01 -3.65 15.89
N PRO A 258 -5.52 -2.41 15.78
CA PRO A 258 -6.74 -2.04 16.48
C PRO A 258 -7.84 -3.02 16.06
N ALA A 259 -8.43 -3.68 17.06
CA ALA A 259 -9.57 -4.55 16.85
C ALA A 259 -10.62 -3.75 16.08
N THR A 260 -10.89 -4.17 14.85
CA THR A 260 -12.03 -3.69 14.09
C THR A 260 -13.28 -4.02 14.89
N GLU A 261 -13.80 -3.05 15.65
CA GLU A 261 -15.16 -3.07 16.16
C GLU A 261 -16.09 -3.15 14.95
N ARG A 262 -16.51 -4.37 14.63
CA ARG A 262 -17.68 -4.61 13.81
C ARG A 262 -18.89 -4.29 14.67
N THR A 263 -19.33 -3.04 14.63
CA THR A 263 -20.66 -2.65 15.10
C THR A 263 -21.69 -3.33 14.22
N ARG A 264 -22.54 -4.12 14.85
CA ARG A 264 -23.77 -4.70 14.29
C ARG A 264 -24.90 -3.70 14.37
#